data_AF-A0A962XAT2-F1
#
_entry.id   AF-A0A962XAT2-F1
#
_cell.length_a   1.000
_cell.length_b   1.000
_cell.length_c   1.000
_cell.angle_alpha   90.00
_cell.angle_beta   90.00
_cell.angle_gamma   90.00
#
_symmetry.space_group_name_H-M   'P 1'
#
loop_
_entity.id
_entity.type
_entity.pdbx_description
1 polymer ?
#
loop_
_entity_poly.entity_id
_entity_poly.type
_entity_poly.pdbx_seq_one_letter_code
_entity_poly.pdbx_strand_id
1 'polypeptide(L)'
;MPSKDEQDMLKRLRELEEENARLRSATKPAKPTVTETEYKGHPTLTFEGAFRPFSLGLKKLLVIREVWPDVEAFLERHSESNTKPTDDH
;
A
#
# COMPACT_ATOMS: atom_id res chain seq x y z
N MET A 1 -32.97 27.54 15.73
CA MET A 1 -31.98 27.10 16.74
C MET A 1 -32.05 25.59 16.74
N PRO A 2 -30.98 24.87 16.39
CA PRO A 2 -30.99 23.41 16.42
C PRO A 2 -31.27 22.94 17.85
N SER A 3 -32.10 21.90 17.97
CA SER A 3 -32.49 21.33 19.26
C SER A 3 -31.25 20.72 19.96
N LYS A 4 -31.32 20.55 21.28
CA LYS A 4 -30.19 20.04 22.07
C LYS A 4 -29.75 18.64 21.59
N ASP A 5 -30.72 17.83 21.16
CA ASP A 5 -30.48 16.51 20.57
C ASP A 5 -29.78 16.59 19.20
N GLU A 6 -30.11 17.58 18.36
CA GLU A 6 -29.39 17.82 17.11
C GLU A 6 -27.93 18.24 17.35
N GLN A 7 -27.68 19.04 18.39
CA GLN A 7 -26.32 19.46 18.73
C GLN A 7 -25.46 18.30 19.24
N ASP A 8 -26.03 17.42 20.07
CA ASP A 8 -25.34 16.23 20.55
C ASP A 8 -25.08 15.22 19.42
N MET A 9 -26.02 15.07 18.49
CA MET A 9 -25.87 14.22 17.30
C MET A 9 -24.78 14.73 16.35
N LEU A 10 -24.74 16.04 16.10
CA LEU A 10 -23.69 16.68 15.28
C LEU A 10 -22.30 16.54 15.92
N LYS A 11 -22.22 16.65 17.25
CA LYS A 11 -20.97 16.42 17.98
C LYS A 11 -20.50 14.98 17.84
N ARG A 12 -21.41 14.01 17.99
CA ARG A 12 -21.11 12.58 17.83
C ARG A 12 -20.66 12.25 16.41
N LEU A 13 -21.29 12.84 15.39
CA LEU A 13 -20.90 12.70 13.99
C LEU A 13 -19.47 13.20 13.75
N ARG A 14 -19.11 14.37 14.28
CA ARG A 14 -17.76 14.91 14.14
C ARG A 14 -16.71 14.01 14.78
N GLU A 15 -16.97 13.51 15.99
CA GLU A 15 -16.08 12.57 16.68
C GLU A 15 -15.89 11.26 15.87
N LEU A 16 -16.98 10.74 15.28
CA LEU A 16 -16.95 9.55 14.44
C LEU A 16 -16.22 9.78 13.11
N GLU A 17 -16.35 10.97 12.52
CA GLU A 17 -15.64 11.35 11.29
C GLU A 17 -14.13 11.52 11.53
N GLU A 18 -13.74 12.16 12.64
CA GLU A 18 -12.34 12.29 13.06
C GLU A 18 -11.71 10.92 13.34
N GLU A 19 -12.43 10.04 14.04
CA GLU A 19 -11.95 8.68 14.29
C GLU A 19 -11.88 7.84 13.00
N ASN A 20 -12.86 7.97 12.09
CA ASN A 20 -12.79 7.35 10.77
C ASN A 20 -11.60 7.87 9.94
N ALA A 21 -11.34 9.17 9.98
CA ALA A 21 -10.20 9.77 9.28
C ALA A 21 -8.87 9.26 9.86
N ARG A 22 -8.78 9.15 11.19
CA ARG A 22 -7.63 8.57 11.88
C ARG A 22 -7.39 7.12 11.49
N LEU A 23 -8.43 6.28 11.56
CA LEU A 23 -8.36 4.87 11.17
C LEU A 23 -7.98 4.70 9.70
N ARG A 24 -8.62 5.43 8.77
CA ARG A 24 -8.26 5.41 7.35
C ARG A 24 -6.83 5.88 7.07
N SER A 25 -6.30 6.79 7.87
CA SER A 25 -4.90 7.22 7.76
C SER A 25 -3.93 6.15 8.27
N ALA A 26 -4.32 5.37 9.29
CA ALA A 26 -3.56 4.24 9.82
C ALA A 26 -3.65 2.98 8.94
N THR A 27 -4.71 2.83 8.14
CA THR A 27 -4.92 1.70 7.21
C THR A 27 -4.41 1.98 5.80
N LYS A 28 -3.68 3.08 5.55
CA LYS A 28 -2.98 3.23 4.27
C LYS A 28 -2.05 2.02 4.08
N PRO A 29 -2.09 1.32 2.93
CA PRO A 29 -1.16 0.21 2.69
C PRO A 29 0.24 0.76 2.91
N ALA A 30 0.96 0.18 3.86
CA ALA A 30 2.30 0.62 4.21
C ALA A 30 3.10 0.71 2.92
N LYS A 31 3.62 1.92 2.62
CA LYS A 31 4.45 2.13 1.42
C LYS A 31 5.53 1.05 1.43
N PRO A 32 5.80 0.41 0.30
CA PRO A 32 6.86 -0.58 0.25
C PRO A 32 8.18 0.08 0.69
N THR A 33 8.88 -0.59 1.59
CA THR A 33 10.19 -0.18 2.08
C THR A 33 11.24 -1.04 1.39
N VAL A 34 12.31 -0.40 0.92
CA VAL A 34 13.45 -1.09 0.32
C VAL A 34 14.68 -0.77 1.15
N THR A 35 15.34 -1.80 1.69
CA THR A 35 16.54 -1.67 2.51
C THR A 35 17.71 -2.45 1.91
N GLU A 36 18.89 -1.83 1.92
CA GLU A 36 20.14 -2.54 1.61
C GLU A 36 20.55 -3.39 2.81
N THR A 37 20.89 -4.64 2.55
CA THR A 37 21.23 -5.67 3.53
C THR A 37 22.36 -6.55 2.98
N GLU A 38 22.93 -7.40 3.82
CA GLU A 38 23.96 -8.36 3.42
C GLU A 38 23.52 -9.79 3.77
N TYR A 39 23.68 -10.71 2.81
CA TYR A 39 23.47 -12.14 3.03
C TYR A 39 24.73 -12.91 2.66
N LYS A 40 25.38 -13.53 3.65
CA LYS A 40 26.62 -14.31 3.50
C LYS A 40 27.75 -13.53 2.79
N GLY A 41 27.95 -12.26 3.13
CA GLY A 41 28.98 -11.43 2.50
C GLY A 41 28.59 -10.88 1.11
N HIS A 42 27.32 -11.01 0.71
CA HIS A 42 26.82 -10.50 -0.56
C HIS A 42 25.74 -9.44 -0.36
N PRO A 43 25.80 -8.28 -1.04
CA PRO A 43 24.80 -7.24 -0.94
C PRO A 43 23.46 -7.68 -1.56
N THR A 44 22.39 -7.37 -0.85
CA THR A 44 20.99 -7.68 -1.23
C THR A 44 20.08 -6.49 -0.95
N LEU A 45 19.05 -6.30 -1.79
CA LEU A 45 17.94 -5.41 -1.48
C LEU A 45 16.78 -6.22 -0.90
N THR A 46 16.29 -5.82 0.27
CA THR A 46 15.13 -6.42 0.93
C THR A 46 13.91 -5.52 0.73
N PHE A 47 12.82 -6.11 0.27
CA PHE A 47 11.55 -5.46 -0.02
C PHE A 47 10.52 -5.89 1.01
N GLU A 48 9.89 -4.93 1.67
CA GLU A 48 8.87 -5.13 2.68
C GLU A 48 7.65 -4.26 2.37
N GLY A 49 6.46 -4.72 2.73
CA GLY A 49 5.21 -3.99 2.47
C GLY A 49 3.99 -4.85 2.75
N ALA A 50 2.85 -4.53 2.12
CA ALA A 50 1.63 -5.34 2.14
C ALA A 50 1.74 -6.63 1.29
N PHE A 51 2.88 -7.31 1.36
CA PHE A 51 3.20 -8.56 0.68
C PHE A 51 4.25 -9.31 1.49
N ARG A 52 4.46 -10.60 1.20
CA ARG A 52 5.48 -11.41 1.89
C ARG A 52 6.87 -10.80 1.63
N PRO A 53 7.65 -10.44 2.68
CA PRO A 53 8.98 -9.90 2.50
C PRO A 53 9.88 -10.81 1.67
N PHE A 54 10.69 -10.21 0.81
CA PHE A 54 11.65 -10.95 -0.01
C PHE A 54 12.90 -10.11 -0.27
N SER A 55 14.01 -10.80 -0.56
CA SER A 55 15.30 -10.16 -0.86
C SER A 55 15.81 -10.57 -2.23
N LEU A 56 16.40 -9.62 -2.94
CA LEU A 56 17.03 -9.83 -4.24
C LEU A 56 18.52 -9.51 -4.15
N GLY A 57 19.35 -10.47 -4.54
CA GLY A 57 20.79 -10.24 -4.70
C GLY A 57 21.12 -9.50 -5.98
N LEU A 58 22.31 -8.90 -6.01
CA LEU A 58 22.77 -8.02 -7.09
C LEU A 58 22.59 -8.59 -8.51
N LYS A 59 22.92 -9.87 -8.73
CA LYS A 59 22.75 -10.51 -10.06
C LYS A 59 21.31 -10.49 -10.56
N LYS A 60 20.34 -10.76 -9.68
CA LYS A 60 18.92 -10.73 -10.05
C LYS A 60 18.45 -9.30 -10.33
N LEU A 61 18.93 -8.33 -9.54
CA LEU A 61 18.61 -6.91 -9.74
C LEU A 61 19.13 -6.40 -11.09
N LEU A 62 20.33 -6.81 -11.51
CA LEU A 62 20.87 -6.46 -12.82
C LEU A 62 20.01 -7.01 -13.97
N VAL A 63 19.60 -8.28 -13.89
CA VAL A 63 18.70 -8.87 -14.89
C VAL A 63 17.37 -8.14 -14.93
N ILE A 64 16.75 -7.87 -13.77
CA ILE A 64 15.49 -7.13 -13.68
C ILE A 64 15.62 -5.73 -14.30
N ARG A 65 16.76 -5.06 -14.11
CA ARG A 65 17.03 -3.75 -14.71
C ARG A 65 17.08 -3.82 -16.25
N GLU A 66 17.67 -4.88 -16.81
CA GLU A 66 17.76 -5.07 -18.27
C GLU A 66 16.39 -5.34 -18.89
N VAL A 67 15.56 -6.15 -18.24
CA VAL A 67 14.22 -6.53 -18.73
C VAL A 67 13.10 -5.63 -18.19
N TRP A 68 13.45 -4.52 -17.53
CA TRP A 68 12.47 -3.61 -16.93
C TRP A 68 11.41 -3.11 -17.92
N PRO A 69 11.73 -2.79 -19.20
CA PRO A 69 10.71 -2.41 -20.18
C PRO A 69 9.64 -3.48 -20.41
N ASP A 70 10.00 -4.77 -20.39
CA ASP A 70 9.05 -5.86 -20.55
C ASP A 70 8.13 -5.98 -19.32
N VAL A 71 8.67 -5.70 -18.13
CA VAL A 71 7.91 -5.62 -16.87
C VAL A 71 6.91 -4.47 -16.92
N GLU A 72 7.33 -3.28 -17.36
CA GLU A 72 6.45 -2.12 -17.52
C GLU A 72 5.33 -2.41 -18.51
N ALA A 73 5.65 -2.94 -19.69
CA ALA A 73 4.66 -3.32 -20.69
C ALA A 73 3.67 -4.37 -20.16
N PHE A 74 4.12 -5.31 -19.32
CA PHE A 74 3.24 -6.26 -18.65
C PHE A 74 2.31 -5.56 -17.64
N LEU A 75 2.84 -4.68 -16.79
CA LEU A 75 2.06 -3.97 -15.80
C LEU A 75 0.99 -3.08 -16.43
N GLU A 76 1.32 -2.36 -17.50
CA GLU A 76 0.37 -1.54 -18.25
C GLU A 76 -0.83 -2.37 -18.73
N ARG A 77 -0.59 -3.51 -19.38
CA ARG A 77 -1.64 -4.42 -19.89
C ARG A 77 -2.58 -4.95 -18.82
N HIS A 78 -2.13 -5.04 -17.57
CA HIS A 78 -2.87 -5.68 -16.48
C HIS A 78 -3.31 -4.72 -15.38
N SER A 79 -2.92 -3.44 -15.43
CA SER A 79 -3.26 -2.43 -14.43
C SER A 79 -4.76 -2.05 -14.40
N GLU A 80 -5.46 -2.17 -15.54
CA GLU A 80 -6.89 -1.84 -15.65
C GLU A 80 -7.82 -2.91 -15.07
N SER A 81 -7.32 -4.13 -14.84
CA SER A 81 -8.13 -5.29 -14.44
C SER A 81 -8.38 -5.40 -12.94
N ASN A 82 -7.76 -4.54 -12.11
CA ASN A 82 -7.70 -4.71 -10.65
C ASN A 82 -8.56 -3.71 -9.85
N THR A 83 -9.44 -2.94 -10.50
CA THR A 83 -10.26 -1.87 -9.87
C THR A 83 -11.75 -2.16 -9.78
N LYS A 84 -12.22 -3.38 -10.02
CA LYS A 84 -13.62 -3.72 -9.71
C LYS A 84 -13.74 -4.13 -8.24
N PRO A 85 -14.42 -3.36 -7.38
CA PRO A 85 -14.83 -3.86 -6.08
C PRO A 85 -15.90 -4.91 -6.31
N THR A 86 -15.67 -6.13 -5.83
CA THR A 86 -16.72 -7.11 -5.55
C THR A 86 -17.66 -6.51 -4.52
N ASP A 87 -18.76 -5.93 -5.02
CA ASP A 87 -19.99 -5.69 -4.28
C ASP A 87 -20.73 -7.04 -4.28
N ASP A 88 -20.61 -7.80 -3.19
CA ASP A 88 -21.40 -9.01 -2.98
C ASP A 88 -22.53 -8.68 -2.01
N HIS A 89 -23.72 -9.10 -2.46
CA HIS A 89 -25.08 -8.72 -2.07
C HIS A 89 -25.50 -9.24 -0.68
#